data_AF-A0A2M8B0Y2-F1
#
_entry.id   AF-A0A2M8B0Y2-F1
#
_cell.length_a   1.000
_cell.length_b   1.000
_cell.length_c   1.000
_cell.angle_alpha   90.00
_cell.angle_beta   90.00
_cell.angle_gamma   90.00
#
_symmetry.space_group_name_H-M   'P 1'
#
loop_
_entity.id
_entity.type
_entity.pdbx_description
1 polymer ?
#
loop_
_entity_poly.entity_id
_entity_poly.type
_entity_poly.pdbx_seq_one_letter_code
_entity_poly.pdbx_strand_id
1 'polypeptide(L)'
;VLKKLAEIVQKNTRSSDLVGRYGGDEFMVLMASSTKDSVLNYVNHLREIVASTGIMVPLKNTPIRLTISGGLAMCPADGQSTTELLRAADSALYEAKRKGGNRILRAESLALDGTIIGTGGTEQDKTGSENREKET
;
A
#
# COMPACT_ATOMS: atom_id res chain seq x y z
N VAL A 1 -9.56 19.84 -1.99
CA VAL A 1 -8.98 18.60 -1.43
C VAL A 1 -7.94 17.98 -2.37
N LEU A 2 -8.33 17.48 -3.56
CA LEU A 2 -7.41 16.76 -4.46
C LEU A 2 -6.14 17.54 -4.86
N LYS A 3 -6.24 18.86 -5.08
CA LYS A 3 -5.06 19.72 -5.31
C LYS A 3 -4.05 19.67 -4.14
N LYS A 4 -4.54 19.73 -2.90
CA LYS A 4 -3.70 19.67 -1.70
C LYS A 4 -3.12 18.27 -1.48
N LEU A 5 -3.88 17.22 -1.77
CA LEU A 5 -3.33 15.87 -1.79
C LEU A 5 -2.19 15.74 -2.80
N ALA A 6 -2.38 16.22 -4.03
CA ALA A 6 -1.33 16.21 -5.05
C ALA A 6 -0.08 17.00 -4.63
N GLU A 7 -0.24 18.14 -3.97
CA GLU A 7 0.89 18.91 -3.41
C GLU A 7 1.63 18.13 -2.31
N ILE A 8 0.89 17.46 -1.40
CA ILE A 8 1.48 16.64 -0.33
C ILE A 8 2.27 15.48 -0.95
N VAL A 9 1.68 14.76 -1.90
CA VAL A 9 2.35 13.63 -2.56
C VAL A 9 3.60 14.11 -3.29
N GLN A 10 3.50 15.15 -4.14
CA GLN A 10 4.65 15.66 -4.89
C GLN A 10 5.81 16.14 -3.99
N LYS A 11 5.51 16.81 -2.87
CA LYS A 11 6.53 17.26 -1.91
C LYS A 11 7.23 16.13 -1.18
N ASN A 12 6.59 14.97 -1.11
CA ASN A 12 7.07 13.78 -0.41
C ASN A 12 7.37 12.64 -1.40
N THR A 13 7.63 12.97 -2.66
CA THR A 13 8.16 12.07 -3.71
C THR A 13 9.49 12.62 -4.20
N ARG A 14 10.39 11.75 -4.68
CA ARG A 14 11.67 12.19 -5.25
C ARG A 14 11.40 12.86 -6.60
N SER A 15 12.30 13.74 -7.03
CA SER A 15 12.22 14.35 -8.37
C SER A 15 12.32 13.33 -9.51
N SER A 16 12.90 12.16 -9.25
CA SER A 16 12.97 11.03 -10.18
C SER A 16 11.68 10.21 -10.25
N ASP A 17 10.79 10.35 -9.27
CA ASP A 17 9.52 9.61 -9.24
C ASP A 17 8.46 10.36 -10.04
N LEU A 18 7.62 9.64 -10.79
CA LEU A 18 6.54 10.23 -11.57
C LEU A 18 5.22 10.07 -10.81
N VAL A 19 4.61 11.19 -10.45
CA VAL A 19 3.29 11.25 -9.80
C VAL A 19 2.24 11.69 -10.82
N GLY A 20 1.18 10.90 -10.97
CA GLY A 20 0.08 11.18 -11.89
C GLY A 20 -1.29 11.00 -11.22
N ARG A 21 -2.28 11.77 -11.67
CA ARG A 21 -3.69 11.48 -11.37
C ARG A 21 -4.20 10.54 -12.46
N TYR A 22 -4.55 9.32 -12.08
CA TYR A 22 -5.00 8.29 -13.00
C TYR A 22 -6.49 8.42 -13.31
N GLY A 23 -7.28 8.75 -12.28
CA GLY A 23 -8.75 8.82 -12.36
C GLY A 23 -9.35 9.89 -11.47
N GLY A 24 -10.64 9.74 -11.13
CA GLY A 24 -11.40 10.69 -10.32
C GLY A 24 -10.67 11.11 -9.04
N ASP A 25 -10.46 10.18 -8.13
CA ASP A 25 -9.68 10.39 -6.89
C ASP A 25 -8.44 9.48 -6.81
N GLU A 26 -8.11 8.82 -7.92
CA GLU A 26 -7.02 7.86 -8.02
C GLU A 26 -5.71 8.53 -8.45
N PHE A 27 -4.63 8.20 -7.74
CA PHE A 27 -3.28 8.65 -8.01
C PHE A 27 -2.36 7.45 -8.20
N MET A 28 -1.39 7.60 -9.09
CA MET A 28 -0.35 6.61 -9.35
C MET A 28 1.02 7.24 -9.15
N VAL A 29 1.95 6.47 -8.57
CA VAL A 29 3.35 6.86 -8.41
C VAL A 29 4.21 5.78 -9.06
N LEU A 30 4.98 6.17 -10.06
CA LEU A 30 5.99 5.31 -10.68
C LEU A 30 7.35 5.65 -10.09
N MET A 31 8.03 4.64 -9.56
CA MET A 31 9.27 4.80 -8.79
C MET A 31 10.37 3.92 -9.37
N ALA A 32 11.57 4.48 -9.52
CA ALA A 32 12.78 3.71 -9.76
C ALA A 32 13.39 3.32 -8.41
N SER A 33 13.31 2.04 -8.04
CA SER A 33 13.81 1.57 -6.75
C SER A 33 14.34 0.14 -6.82
N SER A 34 15.22 -0.20 -5.88
CA SER A 34 15.95 -1.47 -5.88
C SER A 34 15.16 -2.63 -5.28
N THR A 35 14.28 -2.39 -4.29
CA THR A 35 13.57 -3.47 -3.59
C THR A 35 12.12 -3.10 -3.27
N LYS A 36 11.25 -4.10 -3.24
CA LYS A 36 9.84 -3.93 -2.89
C LYS A 36 9.67 -3.51 -1.42
N ASP A 37 10.57 -3.94 -0.53
CA ASP A 37 10.60 -3.52 0.87
C ASP A 37 10.90 -2.04 1.05
N SER A 38 11.94 -1.52 0.37
CA SER A 38 12.28 -0.10 0.45
C SER A 38 11.16 0.77 -0.09
N VAL A 39 10.50 0.34 -1.18
CA VAL A 39 9.34 1.06 -1.71
C VAL A 39 8.17 1.00 -0.75
N LEU A 40 7.85 -0.17 -0.17
CA LEU A 40 6.74 -0.30 0.78
C LEU A 40 6.93 0.64 1.99
N ASN A 41 8.13 0.66 2.57
CA ASN A 41 8.43 1.53 3.71
C ASN A 41 8.26 3.00 3.34
N TYR A 42 8.75 3.39 2.17
CA TYR A 42 8.61 4.74 1.65
C TYR A 42 7.15 5.17 1.48
N VAL A 43 6.34 4.36 0.79
CA VAL A 43 4.93 4.69 0.53
C VAL A 43 4.07 4.59 1.80
N ASN A 44 4.43 3.76 2.78
CA ASN A 44 3.80 3.76 4.09
C ASN A 44 4.09 5.04 4.87
N HIS A 45 5.31 5.55 4.80
CA HIS A 45 5.64 6.84 5.38
C HIS A 45 4.84 7.98 4.72
N LEU A 46 4.72 7.97 3.38
CA LEU A 46 3.87 8.91 2.66
C LEU A 46 2.39 8.82 3.10
N ARG A 47 1.86 7.59 3.28
CA ARG A 47 0.50 7.37 3.79
C ARG A 47 0.32 7.99 5.18
N GLU A 48 1.30 7.87 6.07
CA GLU A 48 1.26 8.45 7.42
C GLU A 48 1.29 9.98 7.39
N ILE A 49 2.10 10.56 6.50
CA ILE A 49 2.12 12.01 6.25
C ILE A 49 0.74 12.48 5.80
N VAL A 50 0.12 11.79 4.83
CA VAL A 50 -1.22 12.16 4.35
C VAL A 50 -2.26 12.05 5.48
N ALA A 51 -2.24 10.95 6.26
CA ALA A 51 -3.18 10.74 7.36
C ALA A 51 -3.04 11.78 8.50
N SER A 52 -1.82 12.23 8.77
CA SER A 52 -1.54 13.22 9.81
C SER A 52 -1.76 14.66 9.34
N THR A 53 -1.71 14.91 8.02
CA THR A 53 -1.89 16.25 7.44
C THR A 53 -3.36 16.66 7.39
N GLY A 54 -3.70 17.72 8.12
CA GLY A 54 -5.00 18.37 8.00
C GLY A 54 -5.07 19.25 6.74
N ILE A 55 -6.01 18.96 5.83
CA ILE A 55 -6.23 19.78 4.63
C ILE A 55 -7.27 20.87 4.94
N MET A 56 -6.81 22.12 5.01
CA MET A 56 -7.69 23.28 5.07
C MET A 56 -8.41 23.45 3.73
N VAL A 57 -9.72 23.64 3.79
CA VAL A 57 -10.55 23.97 2.62
C VAL A 57 -11.26 25.29 2.86
N PRO A 58 -11.41 26.14 1.82
CA PRO A 58 -12.26 27.32 1.94
C PRO A 58 -13.65 26.94 2.43
N LEU A 59 -14.24 27.76 3.29
CA LEU A 59 -15.58 27.59 3.86
C LEU A 59 -15.73 26.49 4.93
N LYS A 60 -14.65 25.86 5.40
CA LYS A 60 -14.68 25.03 6.62
C LYS A 60 -13.75 25.59 7.70
N ASN A 61 -14.26 25.62 8.92
CA ASN A 61 -13.50 26.03 10.10
C ASN A 61 -12.59 24.91 10.64
N THR A 62 -12.79 23.67 10.22
CA THR A 62 -12.00 22.52 10.63
C THR A 62 -11.28 21.87 9.44
N PRO A 63 -10.02 21.42 9.63
CA PRO A 63 -9.29 20.73 8.57
C PRO A 63 -9.94 19.38 8.26
N ILE A 64 -9.97 19.03 6.97
CA ILE A 64 -10.35 17.69 6.53
C ILE A 64 -9.13 16.77 6.68
N ARG A 65 -9.29 15.70 7.46
CA ARG A 65 -8.33 14.59 7.49
C ARG A 65 -8.80 13.52 6.52
N LEU A 66 -7.87 12.98 5.73
CA LEU A 66 -8.14 11.86 4.84
C LEU A 66 -7.01 10.85 4.95
N THR A 67 -7.29 9.62 4.57
CA THR A 67 -6.29 8.55 4.48
C THR A 67 -6.21 8.07 3.04
N ILE A 68 -5.09 7.44 2.69
CA ILE A 68 -4.92 6.79 1.39
C ILE A 68 -4.77 5.29 1.57
N SER A 69 -5.14 4.55 0.55
CA SER A 69 -4.85 3.12 0.42
C SER A 69 -4.24 2.90 -0.95
N GLY A 70 -3.35 1.92 -1.06
CA GLY A 70 -2.60 1.68 -2.29
C GLY A 70 -2.24 0.22 -2.44
N GLY A 71 -2.02 -0.18 -3.68
CA GLY A 71 -1.38 -1.44 -4.01
C GLY A 71 -0.02 -1.19 -4.65
N LEU A 72 0.96 -2.00 -4.30
CA LEU A 72 2.33 -1.90 -4.75
C LEU A 72 2.70 -3.12 -5.60
N ALA A 73 2.96 -2.89 -6.88
CA ALA A 73 3.52 -3.87 -7.81
C ALA A 73 4.94 -3.47 -8.24
N MET A 74 5.78 -4.45 -8.57
CA MET A 74 7.18 -4.30 -8.93
C MET A 74 7.50 -5.15 -10.16
N CYS A 75 8.10 -4.53 -11.17
CA CYS A 75 8.67 -5.24 -12.31
C CYS A 75 10.06 -5.80 -11.94
N PRO A 76 10.40 -7.05 -12.30
CA PRO A 76 9.58 -8.03 -13.02
C PRO A 76 8.76 -8.97 -12.10
N ALA A 77 8.85 -8.81 -10.77
CA ALA A 77 8.32 -9.77 -9.79
C ALA A 77 6.79 -9.96 -9.85
N ASP A 78 6.05 -8.91 -10.17
CA ASP A 78 4.57 -8.89 -10.19
C ASP A 78 4.00 -8.72 -11.61
N GLY A 79 4.87 -8.80 -12.63
CA GLY A 79 4.51 -8.57 -14.02
C GLY A 79 5.64 -7.94 -14.82
N GLN A 80 5.65 -8.21 -16.12
CA GLN A 80 6.64 -7.66 -17.08
C GLN A 80 6.02 -6.64 -18.02
N SER A 81 4.69 -6.60 -18.12
CA SER A 81 3.96 -5.59 -18.88
C SER A 81 3.27 -4.57 -17.97
N THR A 82 3.03 -3.36 -18.48
CA THR A 82 2.25 -2.33 -17.77
C THR A 82 0.89 -2.85 -17.33
N THR A 83 0.24 -3.65 -18.17
CA THR A 83 -1.09 -4.25 -17.88
C THR A 83 -1.04 -5.22 -16.70
N GLU A 84 -0.02 -6.08 -16.64
CA GLU A 84 0.16 -7.01 -15.51
C GLU A 84 0.42 -6.26 -14.21
N LEU A 85 1.33 -5.27 -14.23
CA LEU A 85 1.67 -4.46 -13.06
C LEU A 85 0.47 -3.67 -12.54
N LEU A 86 -0.32 -3.07 -13.43
CA LEU A 86 -1.54 -2.36 -13.06
C LEU A 86 -2.57 -3.31 -12.43
N ARG A 87 -2.78 -4.50 -13.02
CA ARG A 87 -3.70 -5.51 -12.46
C ARG A 87 -3.24 -5.97 -11.08
N ALA A 88 -1.95 -6.20 -10.91
CA ALA A 88 -1.36 -6.63 -9.64
C ALA A 88 -1.50 -5.54 -8.55
N ALA A 89 -1.21 -4.27 -8.91
CA ALA A 89 -1.39 -3.13 -8.01
C ALA A 89 -2.87 -2.90 -7.66
N ASP A 90 -3.78 -3.02 -8.62
CA ASP A 90 -5.22 -2.85 -8.38
C ASP A 90 -5.78 -3.95 -7.47
N SER A 91 -5.39 -5.21 -7.68
CA SER A 91 -5.76 -6.32 -6.80
C SER A 91 -5.28 -6.11 -5.36
N ALA A 92 -4.03 -5.66 -5.19
CA ALA A 92 -3.50 -5.31 -3.87
C ALA A 92 -4.23 -4.11 -3.22
N LEU A 93 -4.61 -3.11 -4.02
CA LEU A 93 -5.41 -1.97 -3.56
C LEU A 93 -6.81 -2.42 -3.11
N TYR A 94 -7.45 -3.28 -3.90
CA TYR A 94 -8.75 -3.85 -3.55
C TYR A 94 -8.69 -4.58 -2.20
N GLU A 95 -7.68 -5.43 -2.00
CA GLU A 95 -7.45 -6.10 -0.71
C GLU A 95 -7.15 -5.11 0.43
N ALA A 96 -6.43 -4.02 0.15
CA ALA A 96 -6.18 -2.96 1.13
C ALA A 96 -7.49 -2.32 1.59
N LYS A 97 -8.42 -2.07 0.66
CA LYS A 97 -9.77 -1.55 0.96
C LYS A 97 -10.61 -2.56 1.72
N ARG A 98 -10.61 -3.83 1.29
CA ARG A 98 -11.34 -4.92 1.95
C ARG A 98 -10.91 -5.12 3.41
N LYS A 99 -9.63 -4.89 3.71
CA LYS A 99 -9.06 -4.93 5.07
C LYS A 99 -9.26 -3.63 5.87
N GLY A 100 -10.19 -2.76 5.47
CA GLY A 100 -10.55 -1.53 6.20
C GLY A 100 -9.80 -0.26 5.75
N GLY A 101 -9.08 -0.32 4.63
CA GLY A 101 -8.38 0.84 4.07
C GLY A 101 -7.20 1.32 4.92
N ASN A 102 -6.79 2.58 4.70
CA ASN A 102 -5.65 3.24 5.33
C ASN A 102 -4.38 2.37 5.40
N ARG A 103 -4.05 1.67 4.31
CA ARG A 103 -2.89 0.77 4.24
C ARG A 103 -2.41 0.63 2.80
N ILE A 104 -1.13 0.28 2.66
CA ILE A 104 -0.54 -0.12 1.39
C ILE A 104 -0.27 -1.63 1.46
N LEU A 105 -0.77 -2.38 0.48
CA LEU A 105 -0.45 -3.80 0.33
C LEU A 105 0.45 -4.02 -0.87
N ARG A 106 1.29 -5.05 -0.78
CA ARG A 106 2.06 -5.55 -1.92
C ARG A 106 1.15 -6.43 -2.77
N ALA A 107 1.36 -6.40 -4.08
CA ALA A 107 0.94 -7.50 -4.92
C ALA A 107 1.58 -8.79 -4.40
N GLU A 108 0.82 -9.87 -4.31
CA GLU A 108 1.37 -11.19 -4.08
C GLU A 108 1.83 -11.75 -5.43
N SER A 109 2.95 -12.47 -5.45
CA SER A 109 3.38 -13.11 -6.69
C SER A 109 2.35 -14.20 -7.02
N LEU A 110 1.64 -14.02 -8.12
CA LEU A 110 0.85 -15.08 -8.73
C LEU A 110 1.82 -16.01 -9.45
N ALA A 111 1.91 -17.27 -9.03
CA ALA A 111 2.51 -18.30 -9.85
C ALA A 111 1.73 -18.39 -11.18
N LEU A 112 2.40 -18.80 -12.26
CA LEU A 112 1.84 -18.90 -13.60
C LEU A 112 0.62 -19.85 -13.70
N ASP A 113 0.36 -20.63 -12.66
CA ASP A 113 -0.80 -21.54 -12.53
C ASP A 113 -1.94 -20.98 -11.65
N GLY A 114 -1.85 -19.71 -11.22
CA GLY A 114 -2.84 -19.07 -10.36
C GLY A 114 -2.66 -19.36 -8.87
N THR A 115 -1.58 -20.04 -8.47
CA THR A 115 -1.26 -20.26 -7.06
C THR A 115 -0.69 -19.00 -6.43
N ILE A 116 -1.21 -18.61 -5.27
CA ILE A 116 -0.61 -17.53 -4.46
C ILE A 116 0.71 -18.03 -3.87
N ILE A 117 1.83 -17.42 -4.27
CA ILE A 117 3.12 -17.69 -3.66
C ILE A 117 3.22 -16.81 -2.41
N GLY A 118 2.83 -17.36 -1.26
CA GLY A 118 2.95 -16.66 0.02
C GLY A 118 4.41 -16.34 0.32
N THR A 119 4.77 -15.05 0.35
CA THR A 119 6.02 -14.61 0.98
C THR A 119 5.85 -14.76 2.49
N GLY A 120 6.38 -15.83 3.05
CA GLY A 120 6.25 -16.19 4.45
C GLY A 120 6.63 -15.03 5.40
N GLY A 121 5.67 -14.63 6.22
CA GLY A 121 5.86 -13.79 7.40
C GLY A 121 5.54 -14.59 8.65
N THR A 122 6.59 -15.04 9.32
CA THR A 122 6.70 -15.40 10.76
C THR A 122 5.61 -16.29 11.37
N GLU A 123 5.94 -17.58 11.54
CA GLU A 123 5.49 -18.36 12.69
C GLU A 123 5.93 -17.67 13.97
N GLN A 124 5.04 -16.90 14.60
CA GLN A 124 4.96 -16.84 16.05
C GLN A 124 3.49 -16.79 16.42
N ASP A 125 3.16 -17.55 17.47
CA ASP A 125 1.92 -17.51 18.24
C ASP A 125 0.82 -18.51 17.86
N LYS A 126 1.09 -19.81 18.08
CA LYS A 126 0.13 -20.79 18.63
C LYS A 126 0.84 -21.94 19.35
N THR A 127 1.10 -21.76 20.64
CA THR A 127 1.07 -22.83 21.64
C THR A 127 0.71 -22.11 22.95
N GLY A 128 -0.58 -21.97 23.27
CA GLY A 128 -1.51 -23.08 23.36
C GLY A 128 -1.18 -23.85 24.62
N SER A 129 -1.52 -23.23 25.75
CA SER A 129 -1.79 -23.86 27.04
C SER A 129 -2.49 -25.22 26.88
N GLU A 130 -1.86 -26.29 27.35
CA GLU A 130 -2.52 -27.50 27.90
C GLU A 130 -1.43 -28.50 28.35
N ASN A 131 -1.30 -28.70 29.66
CA ASN A 131 -1.16 -30.02 30.29
C ASN A 131 -1.09 -29.85 31.81
N ARG A 132 -2.28 -29.85 32.42
CA ARG A 132 -2.52 -30.34 33.78
C ARG A 132 -3.23 -31.69 33.62
N GLU A 133 -2.99 -32.58 34.58
CA GLU A 133 -3.48 -33.98 34.73
C GLU A 133 -2.56 -35.03 34.07
N LYS A 134 -2.11 -36.12 34.71
CA LYS A 134 -2.45 -36.81 35.97
C LYS A 134 -1.36 -37.86 36.31
N GLU A 135 -1.27 -38.21 37.60
CA GLU A 135 -0.89 -39.52 38.20
C GLU A 135 0.46 -40.16 37.77
N THR A 136 1.41 -40.38 38.67
CA THR A 136 1.39 -41.37 39.78
C THR A 136 2.49 -41.04 40.79
#